data_AF-A0A7S0GF87-F1
#
_entry.id   AF-A0A7S0GF87-F1
#
_cell.length_a   1.000
_cell.length_b   1.000
_cell.length_c   1.000
_cell.angle_alpha   90.00
_cell.angle_beta   90.00
_cell.angle_gamma   90.00
#
_symmetry.space_group_name_H-M   'P 1'
#
loop_
_entity.id
_entity.type
_entity.pdbx_description
1 polymer ?
#
loop_
_entity_poly.entity_id
_entity_poly.type
_entity_poly.pdbx_seq_one_letter_code
_entity_poly.pdbx_strand_id
1 'polypeptide(L)'
;FDERKQGYGLTMQQGSKALRALGFFKDSNNSSGGANEKEEERFGIHSKRHLVHTPNGTVVGEWGLHKWGRPSKKTKESKRQNAHISRQELRRYLMDALLDAGGTIKWGYKLRCYKEEFLDDNVEEDCQEFL
;
A
#
# COMPACT_ATOMS: atom_id res chain seq x y z
N PHE A 1 -16.71 4.47 -2.20
CA PHE A 1 -15.30 4.89 -1.94
C PHE A 1 -14.99 6.26 -2.54
N ASP A 2 -15.94 6.91 -3.21
CA ASP A 2 -15.75 8.16 -3.97
C ASP A 2 -15.93 9.43 -3.13
N GLU A 3 -15.91 9.30 -1.81
CA GLU A 3 -15.92 10.46 -0.93
C GLU A 3 -14.58 11.21 -1.02
N ARG A 4 -14.62 12.51 -0.70
CA ARG A 4 -13.50 13.45 -0.88
C ARG A 4 -12.19 12.81 -0.44
N LYS A 5 -11.19 12.78 -1.33
CA LYS A 5 -9.86 12.19 -1.08
C LYS A 5 -9.20 12.88 0.12
N GLN A 6 -9.52 12.42 1.33
CA GLN A 6 -8.96 12.88 2.58
C GLN A 6 -7.50 12.41 2.62
N GLY A 7 -6.60 13.32 2.23
CA GLY A 7 -5.22 13.41 2.71
C GLY A 7 -4.25 12.29 2.33
N TYR A 8 -3.38 12.62 1.37
CA TYR A 8 -2.05 12.02 1.09
C TYR A 8 -2.02 10.55 0.64
N GLY A 9 -1.22 10.23 -0.37
CA GLY A 9 -0.93 8.84 -0.75
C GLY A 9 -0.10 8.14 0.33
N LEU A 10 -0.38 6.87 0.62
CA LEU A 10 0.46 6.01 1.45
C LEU A 10 1.71 5.61 0.68
N THR A 11 2.88 5.77 1.31
CA THR A 11 4.14 5.27 0.75
C THR A 11 4.26 3.76 0.99
N MET A 12 4.28 2.98 -0.09
CA MET A 12 4.23 1.52 -0.08
C MET A 12 5.61 0.86 0.02
N GLN A 13 6.44 1.29 0.99
CA GLN A 13 7.78 0.70 1.18
C GLN A 13 7.70 -0.78 1.59
N GLN A 14 7.33 -1.08 2.84
CA GLN A 14 7.15 -2.48 3.28
C GLN A 14 5.81 -3.05 2.80
N GLY A 15 4.79 -2.20 2.65
CA GLY A 15 3.45 -2.62 2.21
C GLY A 15 3.45 -3.31 0.84
N SER A 16 4.31 -2.89 -0.09
CA SER A 16 4.42 -3.54 -1.42
C SER A 16 4.89 -4.99 -1.32
N LYS A 17 5.81 -5.29 -0.39
CA LYS A 17 6.28 -6.67 -0.16
C LYS A 17 5.18 -7.55 0.43
N ALA A 18 4.41 -7.03 1.40
CA ALA A 18 3.30 -7.76 2.00
C ALA A 18 2.20 -8.07 0.95
N LEU A 19 1.84 -7.10 0.12
CA LEU A 19 0.89 -7.30 -0.98
C LEU A 19 1.39 -8.31 -2.03
N ARG A 20 2.70 -8.32 -2.35
CA ARG A 20 3.31 -9.38 -3.20
C ARG A 20 3.12 -10.77 -2.58
N ALA A 21 3.41 -10.92 -1.29
CA ALA A 21 3.24 -12.19 -0.60
C ALA A 21 1.77 -12.65 -0.54
N LEU A 22 0.82 -11.71 -0.52
CA LEU A 22 -0.61 -11.98 -0.59
C LEU A 22 -1.11 -12.28 -2.02
N GLY A 23 -0.24 -12.24 -3.03
CA GLY A 23 -0.58 -12.58 -4.42
C GLY A 23 -1.24 -11.44 -5.22
N PHE A 24 -1.22 -10.20 -4.74
CA PHE A 24 -1.77 -9.04 -5.47
C PHE A 24 -0.98 -8.64 -6.72
N PHE A 25 0.27 -9.09 -6.80
CA PHE A 25 1.13 -8.89 -7.96
C PHE A 25 1.45 -10.24 -8.56
N LYS A 26 1.23 -10.41 -9.87
CA LYS A 26 1.67 -11.62 -10.55
C LYS A 26 3.14 -11.46 -10.89
N ASP A 27 3.99 -12.18 -10.16
CA ASP A 27 5.36 -12.39 -10.61
C ASP A 27 5.31 -13.16 -11.94
N SER A 28 5.61 -12.50 -13.06
CA SER A 28 5.76 -13.16 -14.36
C SER A 28 6.95 -14.13 -14.42
N ASN A 29 7.56 -14.45 -13.27
CA ASN A 29 8.84 -15.15 -13.13
C ASN A 29 8.75 -16.68 -13.27
N ASN A 30 7.56 -17.27 -13.50
CA ASN A 30 7.44 -18.63 -14.05
C ASN A 30 7.43 -18.66 -15.58
N SER A 31 7.74 -17.53 -16.22
CA SER A 31 8.11 -17.47 -17.63
C SER A 31 9.43 -16.71 -17.71
N SER A 32 10.40 -17.29 -18.39
CA SER A 32 11.65 -16.67 -18.80
C SER A 32 11.38 -15.37 -19.59
N GLY A 33 11.19 -14.26 -18.88
CA GLY A 33 10.87 -12.96 -19.48
C GLY A 33 10.53 -11.95 -18.41
N GLY A 34 11.29 -10.85 -18.37
CA GLY A 34 11.31 -9.86 -17.30
C GLY A 34 9.94 -9.46 -16.76
N ALA A 35 9.89 -9.31 -15.43
CA ALA A 35 8.82 -8.67 -14.69
C ALA A 35 8.21 -7.54 -15.52
N ASN A 36 6.95 -7.69 -15.92
CA ASN A 36 6.22 -6.60 -16.54
C ASN A 36 6.09 -5.47 -15.50
N GLU A 37 7.00 -4.50 -15.57
CA GLU A 37 7.02 -3.25 -14.77
C GLU A 37 5.63 -2.58 -14.70
N LYS A 38 4.76 -2.86 -15.67
CA LYS A 38 3.37 -2.36 -15.79
C LYS A 38 2.42 -2.76 -14.66
N GLU A 39 2.59 -3.91 -14.00
CA GLU A 39 1.65 -4.30 -12.92
C GLU A 39 2.00 -3.64 -11.58
N GLU A 40 3.29 -3.41 -11.30
CA GLU A 40 3.69 -2.65 -10.12
C GLU A 40 3.33 -1.16 -10.25
N GLU A 41 3.37 -0.61 -11.47
CA GLU A 41 2.86 0.75 -11.77
C GLU A 41 1.35 0.91 -11.49
N ARG A 42 0.57 -0.17 -11.51
CA ARG A 42 -0.87 -0.10 -11.13
C ARG A 42 -1.08 0.18 -9.66
N PHE A 43 -0.13 -0.19 -8.80
CA PHE A 43 -0.21 -0.02 -7.35
C PHE A 43 0.70 1.10 -6.86
N GLY A 44 0.53 2.28 -7.46
CA GLY A 44 0.97 3.53 -6.86
C GLY A 44 1.67 4.47 -7.82
N ILE A 45 1.53 5.76 -7.55
CA ILE A 45 2.19 6.83 -8.26
C ILE A 45 3.63 6.92 -7.75
N HIS A 46 4.60 6.86 -8.65
CA HIS A 46 6.01 7.05 -8.33
C HIS A 46 6.43 8.50 -8.54
N SER A 47 7.22 9.04 -7.61
CA SER A 47 7.78 10.39 -7.77
C SER A 47 8.91 10.37 -8.81
N LYS A 48 8.66 11.02 -9.95
CA LYS A 48 9.65 11.16 -11.03
C LYS A 48 10.56 12.39 -10.85
N ARG A 49 10.12 13.34 -10.02
CA ARG A 49 10.75 14.66 -9.82
C ARG A 49 10.41 15.21 -8.44
N HIS A 50 11.44 15.61 -7.70
CA HIS A 50 11.34 16.36 -6.45
C HIS A 50 11.89 17.76 -6.69
N LEU A 51 11.11 18.79 -6.31
CA LEU A 51 11.43 20.21 -6.46
C LEU A 51 11.39 20.87 -5.08
N VAL A 52 12.38 21.70 -4.79
CA VAL A 52 12.40 22.56 -3.60
C VAL A 52 12.29 23.99 -4.06
N HIS A 53 11.30 24.69 -3.52
CA HIS A 53 11.08 26.11 -3.76
C HIS A 53 11.46 26.93 -2.52
N THR A 54 11.95 28.15 -2.73
CA THR A 54 11.95 29.20 -1.72
C THR A 54 10.51 29.67 -1.46
N PRO A 55 10.25 30.42 -0.36
CA PRO A 55 8.94 31.05 -0.14
C PRO A 55 8.49 31.98 -1.29
N ASN A 56 9.44 32.53 -2.04
CA ASN A 56 9.19 33.37 -3.22
C ASN A 56 8.92 32.56 -4.50
N GLY A 57 8.87 31.23 -4.41
CA GLY A 57 8.62 30.32 -5.54
C GLY A 57 9.86 29.97 -6.38
N THR A 58 11.04 30.54 -6.07
CA THR A 58 12.28 30.24 -6.80
C THR A 58 12.77 28.82 -6.50
N VAL A 59 13.16 28.06 -7.52
CA VAL A 59 13.64 26.68 -7.33
C VAL A 59 15.07 26.70 -6.75
N VAL A 60 15.26 26.04 -5.60
CA VAL A 60 16.57 25.90 -4.91
C VAL A 60 17.26 24.58 -5.25
N GLY A 61 16.47 23.53 -5.49
CA GLY A 61 16.99 22.19 -5.73
C GLY A 61 15.99 21.34 -6.49
N GLU A 62 16.52 20.44 -7.32
CA GLU A 62 15.73 19.50 -8.09
C GLU A 62 16.44 18.14 -8.14
N TRP A 63 15.73 17.07 -7.80
CA TRP A 63 16.25 15.69 -7.85
C TRP A 63 15.22 14.75 -8.48
N GLY A 64 15.66 13.86 -9.38
CA GLY A 64 14.77 12.89 -10.05
C GLY A 64 15.34 12.41 -11.38
N LEU A 65 14.69 11.40 -11.97
CA LEU A 65 15.16 10.73 -13.20
C LEU A 65 15.35 11.70 -14.37
N HIS A 66 14.62 12.83 -14.38
CA HIS A 66 14.67 13.80 -15.47
C HIS A 66 15.95 14.67 -15.49
N LYS A 67 16.63 14.86 -14.34
CA LYS A 67 17.84 15.69 -14.24
C LYS A 67 19.14 14.92 -14.52
N TRP A 68 19.18 13.60 -14.30
CA TRP A 68 20.45 12.86 -14.40
C TRP A 68 20.90 12.49 -15.82
N GLY A 69 20.18 12.93 -16.85
CA GLY A 69 20.41 12.51 -18.22
C GLY A 69 20.07 11.03 -18.39
N ARG A 70 19.64 10.61 -19.58
CA ARG A 70 19.57 9.18 -19.88
C ARG A 70 21.02 8.69 -19.98
N PRO A 71 21.54 7.89 -19.04
CA PRO A 71 22.85 7.29 -19.25
C PRO A 71 22.74 6.37 -20.48
N SER A 72 23.73 6.41 -21.37
CA SER A 72 23.76 5.62 -22.62
C SER A 72 23.64 4.11 -22.36
N LYS A 73 24.02 3.66 -21.16
CA LYS A 73 23.58 2.41 -20.55
C LYS A 73 22.40 2.72 -19.64
N LYS A 74 21.27 2.02 -19.81
CA LYS A 74 20.21 1.96 -18.80
C LYS A 74 20.86 1.65 -17.44
N THR A 75 21.14 2.68 -16.63
CA THR A 75 21.50 2.47 -15.23
C THR A 75 20.33 1.71 -14.68
N LYS A 76 20.56 0.46 -14.26
CA LYS A 76 19.54 -0.40 -13.67
C LYS A 76 18.75 0.49 -12.73
N GLU A 77 17.51 0.79 -13.10
CA GLU A 77 16.67 1.62 -12.25
C GLU A 77 16.70 0.98 -10.87
N SER A 78 16.76 1.82 -9.83
CA SER A 78 16.64 1.34 -8.46
C SER A 78 15.49 0.34 -8.43
N LYS A 79 15.77 -0.95 -8.19
CA LYS A 79 14.76 -2.01 -8.15
C LYS A 79 13.64 -1.73 -7.13
N ARG A 80 13.83 -0.72 -6.27
CA ARG A 80 12.89 -0.29 -5.25
C ARG A 80 12.68 1.21 -5.40
N GLN A 81 11.53 1.58 -5.93
CA GLN A 81 11.06 2.97 -5.96
C GLN A 81 9.96 3.14 -4.91
N ASN A 82 9.91 4.30 -4.28
CA ASN A 82 8.78 4.64 -3.42
C ASN A 82 7.53 4.76 -4.29
N ALA A 83 6.51 3.95 -4.02
CA ALA A 83 5.22 4.00 -4.67
C ALA A 83 4.20 4.62 -3.73
N HIS A 84 3.32 5.50 -4.25
CA HIS A 84 2.27 6.13 -3.47
C HIS A 84 0.90 5.64 -3.91
N ILE A 85 0.17 4.94 -3.05
CA ILE A 85 -1.21 4.51 -3.32
C ILE A 85 -2.21 5.31 -2.50
N SER A 86 -3.39 5.63 -3.04
CA SER A 86 -4.43 6.23 -2.22
C SER A 86 -4.98 5.20 -1.22
N ARG A 87 -5.31 5.64 0.01
CA ARG A 87 -5.90 4.76 1.03
C ARG A 87 -7.18 4.08 0.56
N GLN A 88 -8.01 4.81 -0.17
CA GLN A 88 -9.29 4.30 -0.67
C GLN A 88 -9.11 3.22 -1.74
N GLU A 89 -8.16 3.42 -2.66
CA GLU A 89 -7.85 2.39 -3.66
C GLU A 89 -7.26 1.15 -3.00
N LEU A 90 -6.33 1.30 -2.07
CA LEU A 90 -5.77 0.15 -1.34
C LEU A 90 -6.88 -0.62 -0.61
N ARG A 91 -7.79 0.08 0.09
CA ARG A 91 -8.92 -0.56 0.77
C ARG A 91 -9.84 -1.28 -0.20
N ARG A 92 -10.16 -0.66 -1.34
CA ARG A 92 -10.98 -1.29 -2.38
C ARG A 92 -10.33 -2.58 -2.89
N TYR A 93 -9.04 -2.54 -3.25
CA TYR A 93 -8.31 -3.72 -3.70
C TYR A 93 -8.33 -4.87 -2.69
N LEU A 94 -8.09 -4.58 -1.41
CA LEU A 94 -8.14 -5.59 -0.35
C LEU A 94 -9.54 -6.17 -0.18
N MET A 95 -10.58 -5.34 -0.27
CA MET A 95 -11.96 -5.78 -0.19
C MET A 95 -12.35 -6.66 -1.37
N ASP A 96 -12.04 -6.24 -2.59
CA ASP A 96 -12.35 -7.00 -3.80
C ASP A 96 -11.70 -8.39 -3.74
N ALA A 97 -10.41 -8.45 -3.39
CA ALA A 97 -9.70 -9.72 -3.22
C ALA A 97 -10.28 -10.62 -2.12
N LEU A 98 -10.75 -10.05 -1.01
CA LEU A 98 -11.40 -10.81 0.05
C LEU A 98 -12.75 -11.38 -0.42
N LEU A 99 -13.55 -10.58 -1.12
CA LEU A 99 -14.85 -10.99 -1.65
C LEU A 99 -14.69 -12.09 -2.72
N ASP A 100 -13.69 -11.95 -3.60
CA ASP A 100 -13.36 -12.95 -4.64
C ASP A 100 -12.94 -14.29 -4.02
N ALA A 101 -12.26 -14.26 -2.86
CA ALA A 101 -11.90 -15.46 -2.10
C ALA A 101 -13.07 -16.07 -1.29
N GLY A 102 -14.28 -15.51 -1.40
CA GLY A 102 -15.47 -15.94 -0.64
C GLY A 102 -15.51 -15.43 0.80
N GLY A 103 -14.64 -14.49 1.17
CA GLY A 103 -14.65 -13.84 2.47
C GLY A 103 -15.83 -12.89 2.63
N THR A 104 -16.21 -12.60 3.87
CA THR A 104 -17.34 -11.73 4.20
C THR A 104 -16.90 -10.59 5.11
N ILE A 105 -17.43 -9.39 4.88
CA ILE A 105 -17.24 -8.24 5.77
C ILE A 105 -18.58 -7.79 6.33
N LYS A 106 -18.68 -7.73 7.66
CA LYS A 106 -19.85 -7.19 8.37
C LYS A 106 -19.57 -5.76 8.83
N TRP A 107 -20.19 -4.80 8.16
CA TRP A 107 -20.06 -3.37 8.49
C TRP A 107 -20.99 -2.96 9.64
N GLY A 108 -20.66 -1.87 10.34
CA GLY A 108 -21.51 -1.30 11.40
C GLY A 108 -21.39 -1.98 12.76
N TYR A 109 -20.48 -2.95 12.91
CA TYR A 109 -20.19 -3.60 14.19
C TYR A 109 -18.95 -2.99 14.84
N LYS A 110 -19.05 -2.64 16.12
CA LYS A 110 -17.93 -2.20 16.97
C LYS A 110 -17.65 -3.29 17.99
N LEU A 111 -16.43 -3.83 17.99
CA LEU A 111 -15.99 -4.78 19.01
C LEU A 111 -15.93 -4.08 20.37
N ARG A 112 -16.69 -4.57 21.36
CA ARG A 112 -16.72 -4.03 22.73
C ARG A 112 -15.94 -4.89 23.72
N CYS A 113 -16.13 -6.21 23.67
CA CYS A 113 -15.42 -7.18 24.50
C CYS A 113 -15.20 -8.48 23.74
N TYR A 114 -14.28 -9.31 24.21
CA TYR A 114 -14.12 -10.71 23.80
C TYR A 114 -13.92 -11.55 25.07
N LYS A 115 -14.44 -12.78 25.07
CA LYS A 115 -14.20 -13.77 26.12
C LYS A 115 -13.22 -14.80 25.56
N GLU A 116 -12.14 -15.07 26.29
CA GLU A 116 -11.19 -16.11 25.93
C GLU A 116 -11.55 -17.38 26.70
N GLU A 117 -11.82 -18.47 25.98
CA GLU A 117 -12.04 -19.77 26.59
C GLU A 117 -10.70 -20.51 26.62
N PHE A 118 -10.09 -20.58 27.81
CA PHE A 118 -8.94 -21.45 28.05
C PHE A 118 -9.46 -22.86 28.37
N LEU A 119 -8.82 -23.89 27.81
CA LEU A 119 -9.15 -25.31 28.07
C LEU A 119 -8.75 -25.79 29.49
N ASP A 120 -8.39 -24.88 30.38
CA ASP A 120 -8.17 -25.16 31.80
C ASP A 120 -9.17 -24.32 32.61
N ASP A 121 -10.04 -25.01 33.34
CA ASP A 121 -11.08 -24.42 34.18
C ASP A 121 -10.47 -23.43 35.20
N ASN A 122 -11.09 -22.25 35.28
CA ASN A 122 -10.92 -21.13 36.24
C ASN A 122 -10.24 -19.88 35.68
N VAL A 123 -11.02 -18.97 35.07
CA VAL A 123 -10.79 -17.52 35.20
C VAL A 123 -12.13 -16.78 35.27
N GLU A 124 -12.24 -15.92 36.28
CA GLU A 124 -13.32 -14.99 36.61
C GLU A 124 -13.69 -14.03 35.47
N GLU A 125 -14.99 -13.73 35.36
CA GLU A 125 -15.57 -12.83 34.38
C GLU A 125 -15.27 -11.36 34.70
N ASP A 126 -14.86 -10.58 33.71
CA ASP A 126 -15.20 -9.15 33.70
C ASP A 126 -15.12 -8.53 32.30
N CYS A 127 -16.21 -8.63 31.53
CA CYS A 127 -16.49 -7.65 30.48
C CYS A 127 -17.32 -6.54 31.13
N GLN A 128 -16.66 -5.58 31.79
CA GLN A 128 -17.37 -4.42 32.35
C GLN A 128 -18.12 -3.67 31.23
N GLU A 129 -19.44 -3.57 31.40
CA GLU A 129 -20.32 -2.74 30.59
C GLU A 129 -19.88 -1.27 30.73
N PHE A 130 -19.25 -0.73 29.70
CA PHE A 130 -19.18 0.71 29.55
C PHE A 130 -20.50 1.19 28.89
N LEU A 131 -21.31 1.87 29.72
CA LEU A 131 -22.49 2.67 29.36
C LEU A 131 -22.19 3.66 28.24
#